data_AF-A0A5N9GMH3-F1
#
_entry.id   AF-A0A5N9GMH3-F1
#
_cell.length_a   1.000
_cell.length_b   1.000
_cell.length_c   1.000
_cell.angle_alpha   90.00
_cell.angle_beta   90.00
_cell.angle_gamma   90.00
#
_symmetry.space_group_name_H-M   'P 1'
#
loop_
_entity.id
_entity.type
_entity.pdbx_description
1 polymer ?
#
loop_
_entity_poly.entity_id
_entity_poly.type
_entity_poly.pdbx_seq_one_letter_code
_entity_poly.pdbx_strand_id
1 'polypeptide(L)'
;MNIAITGASGYIGSRLTEKMSVGPHKLRCLVRDKVAFKQRFHGKGIDIGECNLLRSETVSKKLQNIDTAFYLVHSLASDNDFDEDEITCARNFLNEATNSGVKRIIYLGGLTTQTGKLSKHLSSRLRVGELLRSSSVECIEFQASIIIGKGGLSYEIMKSLVERLPAMITPKWVSSLAQPIWIEDVVDYLSMSADSHFNGSKIIQIGGPDKVSYKDLMKEYGHQRGIKRAMISVPVLTPHLSSLWLGLVTPVYARAGRKLINSLTTDSVVTERSGMEMFPITPVTYKKAIQHVLEDSETGPVSRWFDANSSASKTPKGVGFGSINLSDFKYKFEDTRFIDVDSNALEAIKPINEIGGCNGWYFANILWRIRGWFDLLVGGVGMRRSRLEKDKFIIGDTLDWWRIIDTAENRMVTFLAEMKLPGEATLKFEVETRPTTTRIWQTASFYSNSFTGYLYWYSLLPLHAFIFKGMIRSIGAKVFNSTPSTD
;
A
#
# COMPACT_ATOMS: atom_id res chain seq x y z
N MET A 1 4.85 -7.98 -28.04
CA MET A 1 5.68 -6.76 -27.78
C MET A 1 6.40 -6.90 -26.45
N ASN A 2 7.45 -6.10 -26.24
CA ASN A 2 8.16 -6.03 -24.97
C ASN A 2 7.68 -4.79 -24.18
N ILE A 3 7.27 -5.00 -22.93
CA ILE A 3 6.66 -3.96 -22.10
C ILE A 3 7.45 -3.75 -20.83
N ALA A 4 7.79 -2.50 -20.52
CA ALA A 4 8.32 -2.14 -19.21
C ALA A 4 7.20 -1.58 -18.31
N ILE A 5 7.17 -2.00 -17.04
CA ILE A 5 6.26 -1.41 -16.03
C ILE A 5 7.10 -0.83 -14.90
N THR A 6 7.16 0.49 -14.80
CA THR A 6 7.68 1.17 -13.60
C THR A 6 6.59 1.21 -12.53
N GLY A 7 6.99 1.25 -11.25
CA GLY A 7 6.02 1.22 -10.16
C GLY A 7 5.26 -0.12 -10.08
N ALA A 8 5.82 -1.19 -10.63
CA ALA A 8 5.20 -2.52 -10.69
C ALA A 8 4.87 -3.11 -9.30
N SER A 9 5.58 -2.70 -8.25
CA SER A 9 5.26 -3.09 -6.87
C SER A 9 4.14 -2.26 -6.23
N GLY A 10 3.71 -1.17 -6.88
CA GLY A 10 2.69 -0.26 -6.37
C GLY A 10 1.26 -0.74 -6.59
N TYR A 11 0.29 0.03 -6.09
CA TYR A 11 -1.14 -0.32 -6.11
C TYR A 11 -1.67 -0.69 -7.51
N ILE A 12 -1.39 0.18 -8.49
CA ILE A 12 -1.89 0.02 -9.86
C ILE A 12 -0.95 -0.87 -10.66
N GLY A 13 0.37 -0.63 -10.55
CA GLY A 13 1.38 -1.37 -11.30
C GLY A 13 1.37 -2.87 -11.03
N SER A 14 1.06 -3.30 -9.81
CA SER A 14 1.00 -4.74 -9.48
C SER A 14 -0.22 -5.43 -10.11
N ARG A 15 -1.39 -4.79 -10.13
CA ARG A 15 -2.58 -5.31 -10.82
C ARG A 15 -2.40 -5.33 -12.32
N LEU A 16 -1.79 -4.29 -12.88
CA LEU A 16 -1.43 -4.25 -14.29
C LEU A 16 -0.44 -5.37 -14.63
N THR A 17 0.58 -5.57 -13.81
CA THR A 17 1.55 -6.68 -13.98
C THR A 17 0.85 -8.02 -13.97
N GLU A 18 -0.05 -8.25 -13.01
CA GLU A 18 -0.81 -9.49 -12.93
C GLU A 18 -1.66 -9.74 -14.17
N LYS A 19 -2.46 -8.76 -14.59
CA LYS A 19 -3.30 -8.85 -15.79
C LYS A 19 -2.48 -9.10 -17.05
N MET A 20 -1.40 -8.33 -17.24
CA MET A 20 -0.58 -8.42 -18.46
C MET A 20 0.32 -9.65 -18.48
N SER A 21 0.62 -10.27 -17.32
CA SER A 21 1.46 -11.48 -17.24
C SER A 21 0.83 -12.72 -17.87
N VAL A 22 -0.49 -12.71 -18.07
CA VAL A 22 -1.24 -13.80 -18.72
C VAL A 22 -1.30 -13.62 -20.24
N GLY A 23 -1.01 -12.42 -20.74
CA GLY A 23 -1.08 -12.08 -22.16
C GLY A 23 0.17 -12.47 -22.97
N PRO A 24 0.18 -12.18 -24.29
CA PRO A 24 1.30 -12.50 -25.19
C PRO A 24 2.50 -11.54 -25.03
N HIS A 25 2.51 -10.68 -24.01
CA HIS A 25 3.53 -9.65 -23.84
C HIS A 25 4.70 -10.17 -23.00
N LYS A 26 5.92 -9.78 -23.38
CA LYS A 26 7.11 -10.01 -22.54
C LYS A 26 7.24 -8.85 -21.58
N LEU A 27 7.03 -9.12 -20.29
CA LEU A 27 7.05 -8.08 -19.27
C LEU A 27 8.43 -7.92 -18.63
N ARG A 28 8.87 -6.67 -18.50
CA ARG A 28 9.97 -6.24 -17.65
C ARG A 28 9.45 -5.31 -16.55
N CYS A 29 9.46 -5.77 -15.31
CA CYS A 29 9.04 -4.96 -14.17
C CYS A 29 10.24 -4.20 -13.59
N LEU A 30 10.14 -2.87 -13.59
CA LEU A 30 11.16 -1.98 -13.03
C LEU A 30 10.82 -1.68 -11.57
N VAL A 31 11.64 -2.21 -10.67
CA VAL A 31 11.39 -2.22 -9.21
C VAL A 31 12.62 -1.77 -8.44
N ARG A 32 12.47 -1.49 -7.14
CA ARG A 32 13.58 -1.14 -6.25
C ARG A 32 14.03 -2.25 -5.32
N ASP A 33 13.19 -3.26 -5.14
CA ASP A 33 13.50 -4.43 -4.32
C ASP A 33 13.16 -5.66 -5.15
N LYS A 34 14.18 -6.26 -5.76
CA LYS A 34 14.02 -7.44 -6.61
C LYS A 34 13.58 -8.66 -5.80
N VAL A 35 14.03 -8.79 -4.55
CA VAL A 35 13.76 -9.97 -3.71
C VAL A 35 12.29 -10.00 -3.34
N ALA A 36 11.78 -8.92 -2.76
CA ALA A 36 10.38 -8.81 -2.38
C ALA A 36 9.44 -8.97 -3.59
N PHE A 37 9.81 -8.37 -4.74
CA PHE A 37 9.01 -8.50 -5.95
C PHE A 37 8.99 -9.93 -6.50
N LYS A 38 10.14 -10.62 -6.51
CA LYS A 38 10.25 -11.99 -7.02
C LYS A 38 9.43 -12.98 -6.19
N GLN A 39 9.35 -12.81 -4.87
CA GLN A 39 8.53 -13.66 -4.02
C GLN A 39 7.04 -13.54 -4.39
N ARG A 40 6.57 -12.31 -4.64
CA ARG A 40 5.17 -12.03 -4.94
C ARG A 40 4.75 -12.48 -6.35
N PHE A 41 5.63 -12.36 -7.34
CA PHE A 41 5.34 -12.70 -8.74
C PHE A 41 6.09 -13.97 -9.21
N HIS A 42 6.39 -14.87 -8.28
CA HIS A 42 7.12 -16.10 -8.57
C HIS A 42 6.39 -16.94 -9.63
N GLY A 43 7.15 -17.55 -10.56
CA GLY A 43 6.61 -18.45 -11.59
C GLY A 43 5.92 -17.76 -12.79
N LYS A 44 5.77 -16.43 -12.81
CA LYS A 44 5.05 -15.71 -13.88
C LYS A 44 5.89 -15.33 -15.11
N GLY A 45 7.14 -15.80 -15.21
CA GLY A 45 8.00 -15.52 -16.38
C GLY A 45 8.35 -14.05 -16.60
N ILE A 46 8.27 -13.21 -15.55
CA ILE A 46 8.50 -11.77 -15.62
C ILE A 46 10.00 -11.46 -15.49
N ASP A 47 10.54 -10.64 -16.41
CA ASP A 47 11.88 -10.08 -16.27
C ASP A 47 11.88 -8.94 -15.24
N ILE A 48 12.92 -8.86 -14.40
CA ILE A 48 12.98 -7.89 -13.30
C ILE A 48 14.19 -6.98 -13.48
N GLY A 49 13.92 -5.70 -13.70
CA GLY A 49 14.92 -4.64 -13.74
C GLY A 49 14.95 -3.88 -12.42
N GLU A 50 15.94 -4.14 -11.57
CA GLU A 50 16.16 -3.34 -10.37
C GLU A 50 16.77 -1.98 -10.73
N CYS A 51 16.11 -0.88 -10.35
CA CYS A 51 16.56 0.49 -10.64
C CYS A 51 15.97 1.52 -9.65
N ASN A 52 16.63 2.67 -9.54
CA ASN A 52 16.09 3.85 -8.86
C ASN A 52 15.97 4.99 -9.87
N LEU A 53 14.76 5.47 -10.14
CA LEU A 53 14.50 6.51 -11.14
C LEU A 53 15.18 7.86 -10.86
N LEU A 54 15.59 8.14 -9.61
CA LEU A 54 16.42 9.33 -9.32
C LEU A 54 17.86 9.20 -9.81
N ARG A 55 18.28 7.99 -10.19
CA ARG A 55 19.63 7.66 -10.65
C ARG A 55 19.56 7.12 -12.07
N SER A 56 19.72 8.01 -13.05
CA SER A 56 19.61 7.68 -14.49
C SER A 56 20.47 6.48 -14.88
N GLU A 57 21.67 6.37 -14.30
CA GLU A 57 22.60 5.27 -14.55
C GLU A 57 22.04 3.89 -14.20
N THR A 58 21.10 3.82 -13.25
CA THR A 58 20.45 2.56 -12.84
C THR A 58 19.25 2.19 -13.72
N VAL A 59 18.69 3.18 -14.43
CA VAL A 59 17.60 2.99 -15.41
C VAL A 59 18.17 2.63 -16.78
N SER A 60 19.38 3.13 -17.07
CA SER A 60 20.08 2.85 -18.30
C SER A 60 20.20 1.35 -18.57
N LYS A 61 20.07 0.97 -19.84
CA LYS A 61 19.99 -0.42 -20.33
C LYS A 61 18.74 -1.21 -19.91
N LYS A 62 18.00 -0.79 -18.86
CA LYS A 62 16.76 -1.48 -18.45
C LYS A 62 15.60 -1.26 -19.41
N LEU A 63 15.64 -0.18 -20.19
CA LEU A 63 14.66 0.13 -21.24
C LEU A 63 15.07 -0.36 -22.64
N GLN A 64 16.19 -1.07 -22.78
CA GLN A 64 16.58 -1.66 -24.06
C GLN A 64 15.58 -2.72 -24.51
N ASN A 65 15.28 -2.71 -25.82
CA ASN A 65 14.33 -3.59 -26.48
C ASN A 65 12.91 -3.50 -25.90
N ILE A 66 12.51 -2.35 -25.34
CA ILE A 66 11.15 -2.11 -24.86
C ILE A 66 10.37 -1.33 -25.92
N ASP A 67 9.21 -1.82 -26.33
CA ASP A 67 8.32 -1.13 -27.26
C ASP A 67 7.48 -0.08 -26.52
N THR A 68 6.87 -0.48 -25.40
CA THR A 68 5.95 0.34 -24.60
C THR A 68 6.35 0.33 -23.14
N ALA A 69 6.36 1.50 -22.50
CA ALA A 69 6.73 1.64 -21.09
C ALA A 69 5.65 2.34 -20.28
N PHE A 70 5.17 1.69 -19.22
CA PHE A 70 4.24 2.27 -18.26
C PHE A 70 5.00 3.08 -17.20
N TYR A 71 4.67 4.36 -17.07
CA TYR A 71 5.13 5.24 -16.01
C TYR A 71 4.07 5.31 -14.90
N LEU A 72 4.18 4.46 -13.86
CA LEU A 72 3.21 4.39 -12.75
C LEU A 72 3.84 4.74 -11.40
N VAL A 73 4.98 5.43 -11.42
CA VAL A 73 5.66 5.87 -10.20
C VAL A 73 5.03 7.15 -9.69
N HIS A 74 4.61 7.11 -8.43
CA HIS A 74 4.09 8.27 -7.73
C HIS A 74 4.24 8.04 -6.22
N SER A 75 4.89 8.94 -5.50
CA SER A 75 5.04 8.86 -4.04
C SER A 75 4.12 9.83 -3.29
N LEU A 76 3.00 9.29 -2.82
CA LEU A 76 2.09 10.02 -1.93
C LEU A 76 2.69 10.22 -0.52
N ALA A 77 3.67 9.40 -0.13
CA ALA A 77 4.14 9.25 1.25
C ALA A 77 5.45 9.98 1.59
N SER A 78 6.13 10.61 0.63
CA SER A 78 7.39 11.34 0.89
C SER A 78 7.16 12.63 1.68
N ASP A 79 8.10 12.98 2.56
CA ASP A 79 8.14 14.27 3.24
C ASP A 79 8.55 15.41 2.27
N ASN A 80 8.69 16.64 2.77
CA ASN A 80 8.83 17.88 1.98
C ASN A 80 9.82 17.79 0.80
N ASP A 81 9.47 18.43 -0.34
CA ASP A 81 10.14 18.51 -1.65
C ASP A 81 9.97 17.36 -2.66
N PHE A 82 8.90 16.58 -2.52
CA PHE A 82 8.52 15.54 -3.47
C PHE A 82 8.34 15.98 -4.94
N ASP A 83 7.86 17.21 -5.20
CA ASP A 83 7.53 17.65 -6.56
C ASP A 83 8.75 17.67 -7.50
N GLU A 84 9.92 18.09 -6.99
CA GLU A 84 11.15 18.11 -7.80
C GLU A 84 11.74 16.72 -8.00
N ASP A 85 11.57 15.83 -7.00
CA ASP A 85 11.93 14.42 -7.14
C ASP A 85 11.05 13.70 -8.17
N GLU A 86 9.74 14.01 -8.24
CA GLU A 86 8.85 13.46 -9.29
C GLU A 86 9.31 13.86 -10.68
N ILE A 87 9.58 15.14 -10.86
CA ILE A 87 10.04 15.68 -12.14
C ILE A 87 11.40 15.12 -12.52
N THR A 88 12.30 14.96 -11.54
CA THR A 88 13.61 14.34 -11.76
C THR A 88 13.47 12.88 -12.18
N CYS A 89 12.62 12.09 -11.50
CA CYS A 89 12.33 10.71 -11.89
C CYS A 89 11.76 10.62 -13.32
N ALA A 90 10.78 11.46 -13.64
CA ALA A 90 10.13 11.48 -14.94
C ALA A 90 11.11 11.89 -16.04
N ARG A 91 11.97 12.90 -15.79
CA ARG A 91 12.99 13.36 -16.73
C ARG A 91 14.03 12.27 -17.01
N ASN A 92 14.56 11.64 -15.97
CA ASN A 92 15.52 10.56 -16.13
C ASN A 92 14.91 9.40 -16.92
N PHE A 93 13.69 8.99 -16.57
CA PHE A 93 12.97 7.95 -17.29
C PHE A 93 12.75 8.31 -18.77
N LEU A 94 12.28 9.53 -19.06
CA LEU A 94 12.02 10.01 -20.42
C LEU A 94 13.29 10.03 -21.27
N ASN A 95 14.40 10.51 -20.71
CA ASN A 95 15.69 10.53 -21.38
C ASN A 95 16.15 9.11 -21.74
N GLU A 96 16.11 8.19 -20.77
CA GLU A 96 16.51 6.79 -21.02
C GLU A 96 15.55 6.05 -21.95
N ALA A 97 14.25 6.36 -21.89
CA ALA A 97 13.24 5.81 -22.80
C ALA A 97 13.50 6.26 -24.23
N THR A 98 13.77 7.56 -24.43
CA THR A 98 14.13 8.14 -25.74
C THR A 98 15.41 7.51 -26.28
N ASN A 99 16.47 7.44 -25.45
CA ASN A 99 17.76 6.85 -25.83
C ASN A 99 17.67 5.35 -26.15
N SER A 100 16.74 4.64 -25.52
CA SER A 100 16.53 3.20 -25.74
C SER A 100 15.58 2.88 -26.90
N GLY A 101 15.03 3.92 -27.56
CA GLY A 101 14.10 3.74 -28.67
C GLY A 101 12.70 3.25 -28.26
N VAL A 102 12.29 3.52 -27.02
CA VAL A 102 10.91 3.25 -26.58
C VAL A 102 9.96 4.05 -27.46
N LYS A 103 8.94 3.38 -27.99
CA LYS A 103 7.99 3.99 -28.95
C LYS A 103 6.86 4.69 -28.24
N ARG A 104 6.43 4.16 -27.09
CA ARG A 104 5.26 4.63 -26.35
C ARG A 104 5.49 4.65 -24.84
N ILE A 105 5.04 5.73 -24.21
CA ILE A 105 4.90 5.88 -22.77
C ILE A 105 3.42 5.96 -22.42
N ILE A 106 3.01 5.18 -21.43
CA ILE A 106 1.65 5.25 -20.86
C ILE A 106 1.78 5.75 -19.43
N TYR A 107 1.17 6.89 -19.16
CA TYR A 107 1.21 7.54 -17.85
C TYR A 107 -0.18 7.58 -17.24
N LEU A 108 -0.30 7.26 -15.96
CA LEU A 108 -1.50 7.54 -15.18
C LEU A 108 -1.26 8.80 -14.35
N GLY A 109 -1.87 9.90 -14.76
CA GLY A 109 -1.92 11.19 -14.10
C GLY A 109 -3.15 11.39 -13.20
N GLY A 110 -3.29 12.60 -12.67
CA GLY A 110 -4.46 13.01 -11.88
C GLY A 110 -5.39 13.85 -12.73
N LEU A 111 -6.71 13.64 -12.61
CA LEU A 111 -7.67 14.43 -13.36
C LEU A 111 -7.64 15.91 -12.94
N THR A 112 -7.30 16.76 -13.91
CA THR A 112 -7.25 18.22 -13.75
C THR A 112 -8.37 18.87 -14.54
N THR A 113 -9.13 19.74 -13.89
CA THR A 113 -10.05 20.66 -14.58
C THR A 113 -9.31 21.97 -14.85
N GLN A 114 -9.59 22.62 -15.99
CA GLN A 114 -8.92 23.88 -16.38
C GLN A 114 -9.28 25.07 -15.46
N THR A 115 -10.24 24.89 -14.55
CA THR A 115 -10.80 25.95 -13.72
C THR A 115 -10.28 25.86 -12.28
N GLY A 116 -9.43 26.82 -11.90
CA GLY A 116 -9.07 27.07 -10.50
C GLY A 116 -7.62 26.80 -10.13
N LYS A 117 -7.28 27.12 -8.89
CA LYS A 117 -5.93 26.92 -8.34
C LYS A 117 -5.72 25.43 -8.03
N LEU A 118 -4.85 24.78 -8.79
CA LEU A 118 -4.48 23.38 -8.55
C LEU A 118 -3.78 23.23 -7.19
N SER A 119 -4.04 22.10 -6.54
CA SER A 119 -3.26 21.70 -5.37
C SER A 119 -1.82 21.40 -5.76
N LYS A 120 -0.87 21.49 -4.81
CA LYS A 120 0.53 21.12 -5.04
C LYS A 120 0.66 19.71 -5.64
N HIS A 121 -0.12 18.76 -5.13
CA HIS A 121 -0.17 17.39 -5.61
C HIS A 121 -0.64 17.27 -7.08
N LEU A 122 -1.75 17.93 -7.45
CA LEU A 122 -2.24 17.89 -8.84
C LEU A 122 -1.31 18.65 -9.79
N SER A 123 -0.72 19.76 -9.35
CA SER A 123 0.27 20.52 -10.10
C SER A 123 1.51 19.68 -10.43
N SER A 124 2.05 18.93 -9.45
CA SER A 124 3.17 18.02 -9.68
C SER A 124 2.82 16.95 -10.74
N ARG A 125 1.65 16.33 -10.65
CA ARG A 125 1.22 15.30 -11.61
C ARG A 125 1.00 15.86 -13.01
N LEU A 126 0.49 17.10 -13.13
CA LEU A 126 0.34 17.80 -14.40
C LEU A 126 1.70 18.08 -15.04
N ARG A 127 2.67 18.61 -14.27
CA ARG A 127 4.04 18.87 -14.75
C ARG A 127 4.73 17.60 -15.25
N VAL A 128 4.56 16.47 -14.55
CA VAL A 128 5.07 15.16 -15.00
C VAL A 128 4.43 14.77 -16.34
N GLY A 129 3.12 14.93 -16.46
CA GLY A 129 2.39 14.66 -17.68
C GLY A 129 2.85 15.49 -18.88
N GLU A 130 2.99 16.80 -18.68
CA GLU A 130 3.51 17.74 -19.67
C GLU A 130 4.94 17.36 -20.11
N LEU A 131 5.80 17.01 -19.15
CA LEU A 131 7.16 16.56 -19.43
C LEU A 131 7.17 15.28 -20.28
N LEU A 132 6.40 14.26 -19.93
CA LEU A 132 6.37 13.01 -20.69
C LEU A 132 5.82 13.22 -22.11
N ARG A 133 4.83 14.11 -22.28
CA ARG A 133 4.26 14.45 -23.59
C ARG A 133 5.14 15.36 -24.46
N SER A 134 6.15 16.04 -23.90
CA SER A 134 6.98 17.00 -24.64
C SER A 134 8.08 16.36 -25.50
N SER A 135 8.29 15.04 -25.37
CA SER A 135 9.27 14.30 -26.15
C SER A 135 8.71 13.81 -27.50
N SER A 136 9.59 13.23 -28.32
CA SER A 136 9.22 12.51 -29.55
C SER A 136 8.61 11.12 -29.29
N VAL A 137 8.69 10.60 -28.06
CA VAL A 137 8.07 9.33 -27.68
C VAL A 137 6.57 9.56 -27.52
N GLU A 138 5.75 8.71 -28.15
CA GLU A 138 4.30 8.82 -28.06
C GLU A 138 3.85 8.67 -26.61
N CYS A 139 3.07 9.62 -26.09
CA CYS A 139 2.62 9.59 -24.71
C CYS A 139 1.09 9.56 -24.59
N ILE A 140 0.56 8.48 -24.04
CA ILE A 140 -0.85 8.37 -23.65
C ILE A 140 -0.93 8.68 -22.15
N GLU A 141 -1.48 9.83 -21.80
CA GLU A 141 -1.76 10.18 -20.41
C GLU A 141 -3.22 9.87 -20.07
N PHE A 142 -3.43 8.93 -19.16
CA PHE A 142 -4.70 8.74 -18.51
C PHE A 142 -4.84 9.68 -17.32
N GLN A 143 -5.92 10.44 -17.29
CA GLN A 143 -6.28 11.31 -16.18
C GLN A 143 -7.50 10.73 -15.45
N ALA A 144 -7.26 10.04 -14.34
CA ALA A 144 -8.33 9.40 -13.58
C ALA A 144 -8.90 10.30 -12.48
N SER A 145 -10.21 10.22 -12.29
CA SER A 145 -10.88 10.69 -11.07
C SER A 145 -10.54 9.78 -9.87
N ILE A 146 -11.32 9.85 -8.79
CA ILE A 146 -11.15 8.97 -7.63
C ILE A 146 -11.30 7.49 -8.03
N ILE A 147 -10.23 6.73 -7.81
CA ILE A 147 -10.22 5.28 -8.07
C ILE A 147 -10.74 4.56 -6.82
N ILE A 148 -11.78 3.76 -6.98
CA ILE A 148 -12.37 2.91 -5.94
C ILE A 148 -11.81 1.50 -6.09
N GLY A 149 -11.22 0.98 -5.02
CA GLY A 149 -10.68 -0.37 -4.99
C GLY A 149 -9.98 -0.68 -3.67
N LYS A 150 -10.02 -1.96 -3.31
CA LYS A 150 -9.49 -2.44 -2.04
C LYS A 150 -7.98 -2.24 -1.94
N GLY A 151 -7.48 -1.65 -0.85
CA GLY A 151 -6.07 -1.31 -0.69
C GLY A 151 -5.65 0.01 -1.35
N GLY A 152 -6.56 0.70 -2.05
CA GLY A 152 -6.34 2.04 -2.59
C GLY A 152 -6.54 3.12 -1.51
N LEU A 153 -5.69 4.15 -1.50
CA LEU A 153 -5.71 5.18 -0.45
C LEU A 153 -7.06 5.88 -0.32
N SER A 154 -7.70 6.25 -1.43
CA SER A 154 -8.98 6.97 -1.42
C SER A 154 -10.11 6.13 -0.80
N TYR A 155 -10.18 4.84 -1.15
CA TYR A 155 -11.14 3.91 -0.56
C TYR A 155 -10.86 3.69 0.92
N GLU A 156 -9.60 3.46 1.32
CA GLU A 156 -9.25 3.23 2.72
C GLU A 156 -9.52 4.46 3.60
N ILE A 157 -9.30 5.68 3.08
CA ILE A 157 -9.71 6.92 3.75
C ILE A 157 -11.24 6.91 3.94
N MET A 158 -12.01 6.80 2.85
CA MET A 158 -13.48 6.83 2.90
C MET A 158 -14.04 5.80 3.89
N LYS A 159 -13.59 4.54 3.78
CA LYS A 159 -13.96 3.45 4.70
C LYS A 159 -13.65 3.82 6.14
N SER A 160 -12.43 4.29 6.41
CA SER A 160 -12.00 4.61 7.77
C SER A 160 -12.84 5.72 8.40
N LEU A 161 -13.19 6.74 7.62
CA LEU A 161 -14.05 7.84 8.08
C LEU A 161 -15.44 7.34 8.45
N VAL A 162 -16.06 6.53 7.58
CA VAL A 162 -17.40 5.99 7.83
C VAL A 162 -17.39 4.95 8.95
N GLU A 163 -16.38 4.09 9.06
CA GLU A 163 -16.39 3.06 10.11
C GLU A 163 -16.06 3.63 11.50
N ARG A 164 -15.22 4.67 11.61
CA ARG A 164 -14.68 5.12 12.91
C ARG A 164 -15.37 6.34 13.52
N LEU A 165 -15.92 7.25 12.72
CA LEU A 165 -16.55 8.46 13.27
C LEU A 165 -18.06 8.28 13.34
N PRO A 166 -18.70 8.33 14.52
CA PRO A 166 -20.16 8.26 14.61
C PRO A 166 -20.85 9.50 14.01
N ALA A 167 -20.18 10.66 14.06
CA ALA A 167 -20.60 11.91 13.46
C ALA A 167 -19.41 12.62 12.81
N MET A 168 -19.65 13.28 11.67
CA MET A 168 -18.65 14.01 10.89
C MET A 168 -19.09 15.45 10.68
N ILE A 169 -18.24 16.40 11.10
CA ILE A 169 -18.37 17.81 10.73
C ILE A 169 -17.66 17.98 9.38
N THR A 170 -18.45 18.07 8.32
CA THR A 170 -17.96 18.07 6.93
C THR A 170 -17.76 19.51 6.42
N PRO A 171 -16.57 19.88 5.96
CA PRO A 171 -16.36 21.14 5.23
C PRO A 171 -17.06 21.14 3.86
N LYS A 172 -17.24 22.33 3.27
CA LYS A 172 -17.91 22.51 1.95
C LYS A 172 -17.36 21.62 0.84
N TRP A 173 -16.06 21.32 0.81
CA TRP A 173 -15.45 20.50 -0.25
C TRP A 173 -15.98 19.07 -0.30
N VAL A 174 -16.60 18.56 0.77
CA VAL A 174 -17.23 17.23 0.74
C VAL A 174 -18.40 17.18 -0.25
N SER A 175 -18.93 18.34 -0.64
CA SER A 175 -19.93 18.49 -1.70
C SER A 175 -19.34 18.61 -3.11
N SER A 176 -18.02 18.73 -3.26
CA SER A 176 -17.37 18.74 -4.58
C SER A 176 -17.62 17.43 -5.31
N LEU A 177 -17.84 17.52 -6.62
CA LEU A 177 -18.20 16.39 -7.45
C LEU A 177 -16.95 15.59 -7.83
N ALA A 178 -17.08 14.28 -7.79
CA ALA A 178 -16.15 13.32 -8.34
C ALA A 178 -16.87 12.41 -9.34
N GLN A 179 -16.11 11.69 -10.16
CA GLN A 179 -16.63 10.70 -11.10
C GLN A 179 -15.94 9.35 -10.87
N PRO A 180 -16.28 8.66 -9.77
CA PRO A 180 -15.52 7.52 -9.26
C PRO A 180 -15.41 6.40 -10.28
N ILE A 181 -14.22 5.82 -10.42
CA ILE A 181 -13.96 4.72 -11.37
C ILE A 181 -13.49 3.47 -10.63
N TRP A 182 -13.94 2.29 -11.09
CA TRP A 182 -13.49 1.02 -10.54
C TRP A 182 -12.03 0.74 -10.90
N ILE A 183 -11.26 0.16 -9.98
CA ILE A 183 -9.84 -0.11 -10.19
C ILE A 183 -9.58 -1.03 -11.39
N GLU A 184 -10.43 -2.02 -11.64
CA GLU A 184 -10.23 -2.92 -12.79
C GLU A 184 -10.49 -2.21 -14.11
N ASP A 185 -11.48 -1.31 -14.19
CA ASP A 185 -11.71 -0.49 -15.38
C ASP A 185 -10.45 0.35 -15.70
N VAL A 186 -9.80 0.93 -14.68
CA VAL A 186 -8.53 1.67 -14.88
C VAL A 186 -7.43 0.76 -15.40
N VAL A 187 -7.30 -0.45 -14.86
CA VAL A 187 -6.31 -1.43 -15.32
C VAL A 187 -6.63 -1.89 -16.75
N ASP A 188 -7.90 -1.99 -17.12
CA ASP A 188 -8.35 -2.30 -18.48
C ASP A 188 -7.94 -1.20 -19.45
N TYR A 189 -8.26 0.06 -19.15
CA TYR A 189 -7.80 1.21 -19.95
C TYR A 189 -6.28 1.20 -20.15
N LEU A 190 -5.51 1.00 -19.07
CA LEU A 190 -4.05 0.91 -19.14
C LEU A 190 -3.59 -0.25 -20.01
N SER A 191 -4.09 -1.47 -19.77
CA SER A 191 -3.67 -2.66 -20.51
C SER A 191 -3.98 -2.55 -22.00
N MET A 192 -5.19 -2.11 -22.36
CA MET A 192 -5.62 -1.96 -23.75
C MET A 192 -4.88 -0.84 -24.48
N SER A 193 -4.40 0.18 -23.75
CA SER A 193 -3.62 1.25 -24.36
C SER A 193 -2.25 0.80 -24.88
N ALA A 194 -1.70 -0.32 -24.39
CA ALA A 194 -0.45 -0.86 -24.90
C ALA A 194 -0.53 -1.20 -26.39
N ASP A 195 -1.65 -1.78 -26.83
CA ASP A 195 -1.90 -2.21 -28.22
C ASP A 195 -2.68 -1.18 -29.05
N SER A 196 -3.04 -0.04 -28.47
CA SER A 196 -3.89 0.95 -29.14
C SER A 196 -3.20 1.62 -30.34
N HIS A 197 -4.00 1.97 -31.35
CA HIS A 197 -3.54 2.68 -32.55
C HIS A 197 -3.78 4.18 -32.39
N PHE A 198 -2.96 4.84 -31.58
CA PHE A 198 -2.90 6.30 -31.52
C PHE A 198 -1.76 6.84 -32.37
N ASN A 199 -1.92 8.08 -32.83
CA ASN A 199 -0.87 8.87 -33.44
C ASN A 199 -0.58 10.05 -32.51
N GLY A 200 0.66 10.14 -32.03
CA GLY A 200 1.10 11.26 -31.19
C GLY A 200 0.57 11.22 -29.75
N SER A 201 0.95 12.22 -28.97
CA SER A 201 0.64 12.29 -27.55
C SER A 201 -0.78 12.78 -27.28
N LYS A 202 -1.52 12.11 -26.39
CA LYS A 202 -2.92 12.41 -26.07
C LYS A 202 -3.21 12.33 -24.58
N ILE A 203 -4.12 13.16 -24.10
CA ILE A 203 -4.70 13.09 -22.75
C ILE A 203 -6.07 12.41 -22.87
N ILE A 204 -6.31 11.41 -22.03
CA ILE A 204 -7.56 10.65 -21.96
C ILE A 204 -8.05 10.70 -20.53
N GLN A 205 -9.12 11.44 -20.28
CA GLN A 205 -9.75 11.48 -18.97
C GLN A 205 -10.63 10.24 -18.77
N ILE A 206 -10.51 9.59 -17.62
CA ILE A 206 -11.28 8.39 -17.28
C ILE A 206 -12.01 8.57 -15.94
N GLY A 207 -13.28 8.14 -15.93
CA GLY A 207 -14.17 8.19 -14.78
C GLY A 207 -15.29 7.16 -14.92
N GLY A 208 -15.98 6.82 -13.83
CA GLY A 208 -17.16 5.95 -13.91
C GLY A 208 -18.36 6.63 -14.57
N PRO A 209 -19.50 5.95 -14.65
CA PRO A 209 -20.70 6.52 -15.28
C PRO A 209 -21.34 7.64 -14.44
N ASP A 210 -21.14 7.59 -13.12
CA ASP A 210 -21.84 8.45 -12.15
C ASP A 210 -21.01 9.66 -11.71
N LYS A 211 -21.63 10.85 -11.68
CA LYS A 211 -21.06 12.06 -11.08
C LYS A 211 -21.68 12.26 -9.70
N VAL A 212 -20.91 12.09 -8.64
CA VAL A 212 -21.39 12.06 -7.25
C VAL A 212 -20.48 12.87 -6.34
N SER A 213 -21.02 13.38 -5.24
CA SER A 213 -20.18 14.06 -4.25
C SER A 213 -19.44 13.05 -3.36
N TYR A 214 -18.37 13.51 -2.67
CA TYR A 214 -17.73 12.70 -1.62
C TYR A 214 -18.70 12.33 -0.49
N LYS A 215 -19.70 13.19 -0.22
CA LYS A 215 -20.79 12.90 0.71
C LYS A 215 -21.58 11.66 0.27
N ASP A 216 -21.91 11.57 -1.01
CA ASP A 216 -22.73 10.48 -1.55
C ASP A 216 -21.94 9.16 -1.57
N LEU A 217 -20.64 9.22 -1.88
CA LEU A 217 -19.73 8.08 -1.74
C LEU A 217 -19.73 7.51 -0.31
N MET A 218 -19.55 8.37 0.70
CA MET A 218 -19.56 7.96 2.10
C MET A 218 -20.93 7.42 2.55
N LYS A 219 -22.03 8.02 2.07
CA LYS A 219 -23.39 7.55 2.34
C LYS A 219 -23.64 6.17 1.76
N GLU A 220 -23.24 5.93 0.51
CA GLU A 220 -23.43 4.65 -0.17
C GLU A 220 -22.61 3.55 0.52
N TYR A 221 -21.36 3.84 0.87
CA TYR A 221 -20.55 2.91 1.65
C TYR A 221 -21.22 2.56 2.99
N GLY A 222 -21.72 3.56 3.72
CA GLY A 222 -22.45 3.35 4.96
C GLY A 222 -23.73 2.53 4.76
N HIS A 223 -24.49 2.81 3.69
CA HIS A 223 -25.70 2.09 3.34
C HIS A 223 -25.43 0.59 3.12
N GLN A 224 -24.46 0.24 2.27
CA GLN A 224 -24.12 -1.17 1.99
C GLN A 224 -23.52 -1.89 3.20
N ARG A 225 -22.94 -1.15 4.16
CA ARG A 225 -22.43 -1.71 5.42
C ARG A 225 -23.46 -1.75 6.56
N GLY A 226 -24.65 -1.21 6.37
CA GLY A 226 -25.64 -1.06 7.45
C GLY A 226 -25.23 -0.04 8.52
N ILE A 227 -24.34 0.89 8.19
CA ILE A 227 -23.77 1.88 9.10
C ILE A 227 -24.35 3.27 8.80
N LYS A 228 -25.06 3.86 9.77
CA LYS A 228 -25.57 5.24 9.67
C LYS A 228 -24.61 6.23 10.31
N ARG A 229 -24.36 7.36 9.64
CA ARG A 229 -23.47 8.44 10.09
C ARG A 229 -24.12 9.81 9.97
N ALA A 230 -24.04 10.60 11.03
CA ALA A 230 -24.46 11.99 11.01
C ALA A 230 -23.39 12.83 10.27
N MET A 231 -23.80 13.58 9.25
CA MET A 231 -22.91 14.47 8.49
C MET A 231 -23.43 15.90 8.57
N ILE A 232 -22.74 16.73 9.34
CA ILE A 232 -23.10 18.13 9.57
C ILE A 232 -22.21 18.99 8.68
N SER A 233 -22.81 19.62 7.67
CA SER A 233 -22.08 20.48 6.74
C SER A 233 -21.88 21.88 7.33
N VAL A 234 -20.63 22.33 7.41
CA VAL A 234 -20.28 23.65 7.93
C VAL A 234 -19.64 24.53 6.84
N PRO A 235 -19.95 25.84 6.82
CA PRO A 235 -19.64 26.71 5.69
C PRO A 235 -18.13 26.98 5.52
N VAL A 236 -17.34 26.94 6.58
CA VAL A 236 -15.87 27.08 6.48
C VAL A 236 -15.23 26.22 7.57
N LEU A 237 -14.45 25.23 7.15
CA LEU A 237 -13.42 24.62 7.98
C LEU A 237 -12.10 24.87 7.23
N THR A 238 -11.12 25.48 7.87
CA THR A 238 -9.81 25.66 7.23
C THR A 238 -9.26 24.28 6.83
N PRO A 239 -8.47 24.16 5.74
CA PRO A 239 -7.80 22.89 5.40
C PRO A 239 -7.01 22.29 6.57
N HIS A 240 -6.51 23.15 7.48
CA HIS A 240 -5.86 22.76 8.71
C HIS A 240 -6.80 22.05 9.69
N LEU A 241 -7.97 22.64 10.03
CA LEU A 241 -9.00 21.97 10.84
C LEU A 241 -9.58 20.73 10.14
N SER A 242 -9.67 20.74 8.81
CA SER A 242 -10.14 19.58 8.04
C SER A 242 -9.15 18.42 8.11
N SER A 243 -7.87 18.71 8.33
CA SER A 243 -6.86 17.67 8.53
C SER A 243 -6.83 17.12 9.97
N LEU A 244 -7.40 17.85 10.94
CA LEU A 244 -7.45 17.42 12.35
C LEU A 244 -8.37 16.20 12.54
N TRP A 245 -9.52 16.13 11.88
CA TRP A 245 -10.37 14.93 11.97
C TRP A 245 -9.81 13.73 11.18
N LEU A 246 -9.11 13.94 10.05
CA LEU A 246 -8.32 12.85 9.44
C LEU A 246 -7.25 12.33 10.41
N GLY A 247 -6.62 13.23 11.18
CA GLY A 247 -5.68 12.90 12.25
C GLY A 247 -6.31 12.10 13.39
N LEU A 248 -7.57 12.37 13.73
CA LEU A 248 -8.32 11.62 14.76
C LEU A 248 -8.74 10.22 14.29
N VAL A 249 -8.97 10.06 12.98
CA VAL A 249 -9.41 8.78 12.41
C VAL A 249 -8.23 7.87 12.13
N THR A 250 -7.18 8.38 11.49
CA THR A 250 -6.04 7.60 10.98
C THR A 250 -4.83 8.50 10.63
N PRO A 251 -3.88 8.73 11.55
CA PRO A 251 -2.63 9.45 11.32
C PRO A 251 -1.79 9.02 10.13
N VAL A 252 -1.73 7.72 9.79
CA VAL A 252 -1.08 7.25 8.55
C VAL A 252 -1.72 7.87 7.32
N TYR A 253 -3.05 7.97 7.30
CA TYR A 253 -3.80 8.63 6.25
C TYR A 253 -3.88 10.14 6.44
N ALA A 254 -3.58 10.69 7.62
CA ALA A 254 -3.60 12.14 7.83
C ALA A 254 -2.44 12.81 7.09
N ARG A 255 -1.25 12.19 7.04
CA ARG A 255 -0.10 12.75 6.31
C ARG A 255 -0.31 12.71 4.80
N ALA A 256 -0.67 11.55 4.25
CA ALA A 256 -0.97 11.40 2.83
C ALA A 256 -2.29 12.11 2.44
N GLY A 257 -3.32 11.97 3.26
CA GLY A 257 -4.64 12.54 3.06
C GLY A 257 -4.69 14.05 3.20
N ARG A 258 -3.82 14.71 3.99
CA ARG A 258 -3.73 16.18 4.02
C ARG A 258 -3.33 16.72 2.64
N LYS A 259 -2.44 16.04 1.91
CA LYS A 259 -2.08 16.40 0.53
C LYS A 259 -3.26 16.18 -0.43
N LEU A 260 -4.00 15.09 -0.22
CA LEU A 260 -5.19 14.78 -1.02
C LEU A 260 -6.36 15.73 -0.75
N ILE A 261 -6.65 16.14 0.49
CA ILE A 261 -7.78 17.04 0.80
C ILE A 261 -7.73 18.29 -0.08
N ASN A 262 -6.56 18.89 -0.24
CA ASN A 262 -6.40 20.08 -1.07
C ASN A 262 -6.68 19.79 -2.56
N SER A 263 -6.52 18.56 -3.04
CA SER A 263 -7.02 18.15 -4.38
C SER A 263 -8.52 17.84 -4.41
N LEU A 264 -9.14 17.47 -3.27
CA LEU A 264 -10.58 17.17 -3.21
C LEU A 264 -11.45 18.43 -3.20
N THR A 265 -10.87 19.63 -3.06
CA THR A 265 -11.61 20.90 -3.07
C THR A 265 -12.10 21.32 -4.46
N THR A 266 -11.60 20.68 -5.51
CA THR A 266 -11.97 20.96 -6.88
C THR A 266 -12.71 19.76 -7.45
N ASP A 267 -13.70 20.03 -8.31
CA ASP A 267 -14.44 18.97 -8.98
C ASP A 267 -13.50 18.12 -9.84
N SER A 268 -13.60 16.80 -9.68
CA SER A 268 -12.82 15.80 -10.40
C SER A 268 -13.76 15.02 -11.32
N VAL A 269 -14.21 15.70 -12.38
CA VAL A 269 -15.21 15.19 -13.33
C VAL A 269 -14.63 15.22 -14.74
N VAL A 270 -14.89 14.17 -15.52
CA VAL A 270 -14.48 14.08 -16.92
C VAL A 270 -15.17 15.18 -17.74
N THR A 271 -14.39 16.01 -18.40
CA THR A 271 -14.84 17.08 -19.28
C THR A 271 -14.99 16.63 -20.73
N GLU A 272 -14.16 15.67 -21.17
CA GLU A 272 -14.20 15.14 -22.53
C GLU A 272 -14.28 13.60 -22.53
N ARG A 273 -15.37 13.05 -23.08
CA ARG A 273 -15.63 11.60 -23.12
C ARG A 273 -15.07 10.90 -24.35
N SER A 274 -14.78 11.64 -25.42
CA SER A 274 -14.32 11.10 -26.72
C SER A 274 -13.16 10.11 -26.56
N GLY A 275 -12.25 10.37 -25.61
CA GLY A 275 -11.09 9.53 -25.39
C GLY A 275 -11.40 8.18 -24.70
N MET A 276 -12.44 8.12 -23.88
CA MET A 276 -12.89 6.88 -23.24
C MET A 276 -13.56 5.95 -24.25
N GLU A 277 -14.33 6.52 -25.18
CA GLU A 277 -15.09 5.80 -26.20
C GLU A 277 -14.21 5.07 -27.23
N MET A 278 -12.91 5.38 -27.24
CA MET A 278 -11.92 4.68 -28.07
C MET A 278 -11.62 3.25 -27.55
N PHE A 279 -12.05 2.93 -26.33
CA PHE A 279 -11.87 1.61 -25.72
C PHE A 279 -13.25 0.97 -25.54
N PRO A 280 -13.41 -0.34 -25.84
CA PRO A 280 -14.64 -1.09 -25.63
C PRO A 280 -14.82 -1.46 -24.15
N ILE A 281 -14.70 -0.49 -23.25
CA ILE A 281 -14.84 -0.63 -21.80
C ILE A 281 -16.14 0.05 -21.39
N THR A 282 -16.97 -0.66 -20.62
CA THR A 282 -18.16 -0.10 -19.99
C THR A 282 -17.90 0.06 -18.50
N PRO A 283 -17.59 1.28 -18.01
CA PRO A 283 -17.20 1.46 -16.62
C PRO A 283 -18.30 1.08 -15.63
N VAL A 284 -17.88 0.48 -14.51
CA VAL A 284 -18.77 0.04 -13.44
C VAL A 284 -19.28 1.25 -12.64
N THR A 285 -20.57 1.23 -12.30
CA THR A 285 -21.20 2.26 -11.45
C THR A 285 -20.54 2.31 -10.07
N TYR A 286 -20.51 3.48 -9.42
CA TYR A 286 -19.86 3.62 -8.11
C TYR A 286 -20.47 2.70 -7.03
N LYS A 287 -21.79 2.43 -7.11
CA LYS A 287 -22.49 1.51 -6.20
C LYS A 287 -21.98 0.08 -6.31
N LYS A 288 -21.87 -0.43 -7.54
CA LYS A 288 -21.30 -1.76 -7.83
C LYS A 288 -19.81 -1.82 -7.49
N ALA A 289 -19.05 -0.75 -7.75
CA ALA A 289 -17.65 -0.68 -7.37
C ALA A 289 -17.47 -0.82 -5.84
N ILE A 290 -18.31 -0.15 -5.04
CA ILE A 290 -18.30 -0.30 -3.58
C ILE A 290 -18.70 -1.74 -3.19
N GLN A 291 -19.74 -2.30 -3.83
CA GLN A 291 -20.20 -3.66 -3.60
C GLN A 291 -19.09 -4.69 -3.82
N HIS A 292 -18.38 -4.64 -4.97
CA HIS A 292 -17.27 -5.54 -5.27
C HIS A 292 -16.19 -5.50 -4.19
N VAL A 293 -15.85 -4.32 -3.65
CA VAL A 293 -14.85 -4.21 -2.58
C VAL A 293 -15.33 -4.83 -1.26
N LEU A 294 -16.64 -4.80 -1.00
CA LEU A 294 -17.21 -5.40 0.20
C LEU A 294 -17.33 -6.92 0.10
N GLU A 295 -17.66 -7.44 -1.07
CA GLU A 295 -17.74 -8.89 -1.36
C GLU A 295 -16.35 -9.54 -1.30
N ASP A 296 -15.32 -8.86 -1.80
CA ASP A 296 -13.91 -9.29 -1.71
C ASP A 296 -13.37 -9.26 -0.26
N SER A 297 -14.18 -9.03 0.78
CA SER A 297 -13.68 -8.88 2.17
C SER A 297 -13.11 -10.15 2.81
N GLU A 298 -13.37 -11.34 2.23
CA GLU A 298 -12.83 -12.61 2.73
C GLU A 298 -11.36 -12.83 2.34
N THR A 299 -10.96 -12.41 1.15
CA THR A 299 -9.57 -12.41 0.63
C THR A 299 -8.83 -11.12 1.06
N GLY A 300 -7.50 -11.03 1.00
CA GLY A 300 -6.79 -9.75 1.23
C GLY A 300 -6.90 -8.82 0.02
N PRO A 301 -6.45 -7.55 0.06
CA PRO A 301 -6.30 -6.77 -1.17
C PRO A 301 -5.26 -7.44 -2.07
N VAL A 302 -5.43 -7.43 -3.40
CA VAL A 302 -4.36 -7.88 -4.32
C VAL A 302 -3.08 -7.05 -4.17
N SER A 303 -3.22 -5.75 -3.89
CA SER A 303 -2.11 -4.84 -3.58
C SER A 303 -2.56 -3.58 -2.86
N ARG A 304 -1.61 -2.85 -2.27
CA ARG A 304 -1.85 -1.67 -1.43
C ARG A 304 -1.06 -0.46 -1.91
N TRP A 305 -1.59 0.74 -1.65
CA TRP A 305 -0.98 2.02 -2.02
C TRP A 305 0.41 2.28 -1.42
N PHE A 306 0.77 1.58 -0.34
CA PHE A 306 2.06 1.69 0.34
C PHE A 306 2.99 0.49 0.13
N ASP A 307 2.65 -0.44 -0.77
CA ASP A 307 3.52 -1.59 -1.08
C ASP A 307 4.82 -1.16 -1.81
N ALA A 308 4.78 -0.02 -2.53
CA ALA A 308 5.96 0.54 -3.17
C ALA A 308 6.72 1.47 -2.21
N ASN A 309 8.04 1.29 -2.10
CA ASN A 309 8.91 2.31 -1.49
C ASN A 309 8.78 3.66 -2.28
N SER A 310 9.32 4.78 -1.81
CA SER A 310 9.45 6.00 -2.62
C SER A 310 10.88 6.22 -3.13
N SER A 311 11.08 6.68 -4.38
CA SER A 311 12.41 7.04 -4.87
C SER A 311 13.00 8.21 -4.06
N ALA A 312 12.14 9.15 -3.66
CA ALA A 312 12.42 10.30 -2.80
C ALA A 312 12.60 9.94 -1.31
N SER A 313 12.40 8.67 -0.94
CA SER A 313 12.66 8.23 0.42
C SER A 313 14.15 8.34 0.68
N LYS A 314 14.56 9.20 1.63
CA LYS A 314 15.93 9.31 2.18
C LYS A 314 16.38 8.06 2.93
N THR A 315 15.71 6.93 2.72
CA THR A 315 16.20 5.62 3.14
C THR A 315 17.43 5.26 2.27
N PRO A 316 18.60 5.03 2.87
CA PRO A 316 19.86 4.79 2.15
C PRO A 316 19.78 3.67 1.09
N LYS A 317 20.74 3.68 0.14
CA LYS A 317 20.96 2.53 -0.76
C LYS A 317 21.14 1.26 0.09
N GLY A 318 20.41 0.20 -0.21
CA GLY A 318 20.44 -1.05 0.55
C GLY A 318 19.23 -1.27 1.49
N VAL A 319 18.43 -0.23 1.73
CA VAL A 319 17.18 -0.31 2.50
C VAL A 319 16.02 -0.74 1.63
N GLY A 320 16.09 -2.00 1.19
CA GLY A 320 14.89 -2.81 1.00
C GLY A 320 14.15 -2.97 2.32
N PHE A 321 12.91 -3.46 2.29
CA PHE A 321 12.20 -3.83 3.51
C PHE A 321 12.93 -5.01 4.16
N GLY A 322 13.91 -4.71 5.01
CA GLY A 322 14.85 -5.69 5.58
C GLY A 322 16.26 -5.18 5.94
N SER A 323 16.57 -3.86 5.91
CA SER A 323 17.92 -3.39 6.29
C SER A 323 17.95 -2.28 7.35
N ILE A 324 17.24 -2.48 8.45
CA ILE A 324 17.83 -2.00 9.71
C ILE A 324 18.98 -2.98 9.96
N ASN A 325 20.22 -2.51 9.83
CA ASN A 325 21.33 -3.34 10.26
C ASN A 325 21.31 -3.36 11.78
N LEU A 326 20.64 -4.36 12.35
CA LEU A 326 20.43 -4.48 13.79
C LEU A 326 21.77 -4.57 14.56
N SER A 327 22.88 -4.86 13.86
CA SER A 327 24.24 -4.81 14.41
C SER A 327 24.75 -3.39 14.69
N ASP A 328 24.13 -2.35 14.13
CA ASP A 328 24.54 -0.95 14.32
C ASP A 328 24.08 -0.39 15.68
N PHE A 329 23.31 -1.18 16.44
CA PHE A 329 22.86 -0.83 17.78
C PHE A 329 23.81 -1.37 18.84
N LYS A 330 24.23 -0.49 19.75
CA LYS A 330 25.14 -0.78 20.86
C LYS A 330 24.51 -1.76 21.87
N TYR A 331 23.21 -1.68 22.07
CA TYR A 331 22.50 -2.51 23.04
C TYR A 331 21.39 -3.32 22.37
N LYS A 332 21.35 -4.61 22.72
CA LYS A 332 20.32 -5.57 22.34
C LYS A 332 19.75 -6.18 23.62
N PHE A 333 18.44 -6.11 23.78
CA PHE A 333 17.70 -6.75 24.88
C PHE A 333 16.77 -7.80 24.30
N GLU A 334 16.62 -8.94 24.97
CA GLU A 334 15.81 -10.04 24.48
C GLU A 334 14.94 -10.66 25.59
N ASP A 335 13.71 -11.02 25.22
CA ASP A 335 12.81 -11.87 25.99
C ASP A 335 12.43 -13.05 25.11
N THR A 336 12.97 -14.24 25.43
CA THR A 336 12.74 -15.48 24.68
C THR A 336 11.94 -16.46 25.51
N ARG A 337 10.92 -17.03 24.88
CA ARG A 337 10.01 -18.02 25.47
C ARG A 337 9.80 -19.15 24.51
N PHE A 338 9.45 -20.32 25.04
CA PHE A 338 9.12 -21.47 24.23
C PHE A 338 7.96 -22.26 24.82
N ILE A 339 7.33 -23.06 23.96
CA ILE A 339 6.40 -24.12 24.33
C ILE A 339 6.66 -25.34 23.44
N ASP A 340 6.59 -26.53 24.02
CA ASP A 340 6.63 -27.78 23.26
C ASP A 340 5.18 -28.22 22.96
N VAL A 341 4.91 -28.56 21.71
CA VAL A 341 3.62 -29.08 21.23
C VAL A 341 3.79 -30.45 20.61
N ASP A 342 2.82 -31.32 20.81
CA ASP A 342 2.81 -32.67 20.22
C ASP A 342 2.17 -32.60 18.83
N SER A 343 2.92 -32.06 17.87
CA SER A 343 2.49 -31.89 16.49
C SER A 343 3.70 -31.86 15.56
N ASN A 344 3.46 -31.98 14.25
CA ASN A 344 4.51 -31.73 13.26
C ASN A 344 4.76 -30.22 13.07
N ALA A 345 5.83 -29.85 12.35
CA ALA A 345 6.20 -28.44 12.14
C ALA A 345 5.16 -27.63 11.34
N LEU A 346 4.44 -28.28 10.41
CA LEU A 346 3.42 -27.62 9.59
C LEU A 346 2.19 -27.25 10.43
N GLU A 347 1.80 -28.11 11.36
CA GLU A 347 0.72 -27.85 12.31
C GLU A 347 1.14 -26.83 13.37
N ALA A 348 2.37 -26.92 13.86
CA ALA A 348 2.89 -26.00 14.87
C ALA A 348 2.96 -24.55 14.37
N ILE A 349 3.30 -24.35 13.09
CA ILE A 349 3.40 -23.00 12.51
C ILE A 349 2.06 -22.41 12.06
N LYS A 350 1.03 -23.24 11.83
CA LYS A 350 -0.27 -22.80 11.31
C LYS A 350 -0.91 -21.70 12.16
N PRO A 351 -1.02 -21.82 13.51
CA PRO A 351 -1.56 -20.73 14.32
C PRO A 351 -0.74 -19.44 14.21
N ILE A 352 0.58 -19.54 14.02
CA ILE A 352 1.47 -18.40 13.82
C ILE A 352 1.13 -17.71 12.50
N ASN A 353 1.02 -18.48 11.42
CA ASN A 353 0.58 -17.98 10.12
C ASN A 353 -0.82 -17.38 10.15
N GLU A 354 -1.69 -17.75 11.09
CA GLU A 354 -3.05 -17.23 11.22
C GLU A 354 -3.16 -15.97 12.12
N ILE A 355 -2.06 -15.48 12.71
CA ILE A 355 -2.07 -14.26 13.55
C ILE A 355 -2.59 -13.06 12.74
N GLY A 356 -3.50 -12.28 13.34
CA GLY A 356 -4.13 -11.11 12.73
C GLY A 356 -5.57 -11.31 12.29
N GLY A 357 -6.13 -10.32 11.58
CA GLY A 357 -7.52 -10.39 11.12
C GLY A 357 -8.52 -10.54 12.27
N CYS A 358 -9.45 -11.50 12.15
CA CYS A 358 -10.41 -11.84 13.21
C CYS A 358 -9.77 -12.56 14.42
N ASN A 359 -8.61 -13.19 14.23
CA ASN A 359 -7.89 -13.93 15.27
C ASN A 359 -7.13 -13.01 16.25
N GLY A 360 -6.71 -11.82 15.80
CA GLY A 360 -5.86 -10.92 16.58
C GLY A 360 -4.50 -11.55 16.93
N TRP A 361 -3.94 -11.19 18.07
CA TRP A 361 -2.67 -11.70 18.61
C TRP A 361 -2.85 -12.85 19.61
N TYR A 362 -4.05 -13.46 19.63
CA TYR A 362 -4.49 -14.52 20.55
C TYR A 362 -4.53 -14.19 22.03
N PHE A 363 -3.81 -13.18 22.49
CA PHE A 363 -3.77 -12.80 23.89
C PHE A 363 -3.68 -11.28 24.06
N ALA A 364 -4.38 -10.77 25.08
CA ALA A 364 -4.37 -9.36 25.46
C ALA A 364 -4.60 -8.38 24.29
N ASN A 365 -5.47 -8.73 23.33
CA ASN A 365 -5.81 -7.92 22.15
C ASN A 365 -6.15 -6.45 22.48
N ILE A 366 -6.73 -6.19 23.66
CA ILE A 366 -7.03 -4.83 24.13
C ILE A 366 -5.74 -4.03 24.41
N LEU A 367 -4.69 -4.63 24.99
CA LEU A 367 -3.43 -3.94 25.25
C LEU A 367 -2.71 -3.59 23.95
N TRP A 368 -2.76 -4.48 22.96
CA TRP A 368 -2.29 -4.20 21.61
C TRP A 368 -3.06 -3.02 20.99
N ARG A 369 -4.39 -3.00 21.10
CA ARG A 369 -5.21 -1.87 20.64
C ARG A 369 -4.85 -0.56 21.32
N ILE A 370 -4.64 -0.57 22.64
CA ILE A 370 -4.23 0.60 23.42
C ILE A 370 -2.85 1.08 22.97
N ARG A 371 -1.87 0.17 22.82
CA ARG A 371 -0.52 0.53 22.37
C ARG A 371 -0.53 1.16 20.98
N GLY A 372 -1.31 0.61 20.05
CA GLY A 372 -1.48 1.20 18.72
C GLY A 372 -2.20 2.54 18.75
N TRP A 373 -3.13 2.76 19.69
CA TRP A 373 -3.75 4.06 19.87
C TRP A 373 -2.77 5.10 20.44
N PHE A 374 -1.91 4.73 21.39
CA PHE A 374 -0.83 5.61 21.87
C PHE A 374 0.18 5.93 20.77
N ASP A 375 0.55 4.93 19.97
CA ASP A 375 1.40 5.13 18.80
C ASP A 375 0.80 6.19 17.87
N LEU A 376 -0.52 6.08 17.65
CA LEU A 376 -1.32 7.01 16.87
C LEU A 376 -1.20 8.45 17.38
N LEU A 377 -1.33 8.65 18.70
CA LEU A 377 -1.28 9.96 19.33
C LEU A 377 0.07 10.66 19.13
N VAL A 378 1.17 9.89 19.15
CA VAL A 378 2.51 10.43 18.91
C VAL A 378 2.88 10.49 17.43
N GLY A 379 1.94 10.20 16.53
CA GLY A 379 2.08 10.27 15.08
C GLY A 379 2.80 9.08 14.45
N GLY A 380 2.75 7.92 15.10
CA GLY A 380 3.14 6.62 14.55
C GLY A 380 2.05 5.99 13.67
N VAL A 381 2.22 4.72 13.33
CA VAL A 381 1.37 4.00 12.38
C VAL A 381 0.07 3.45 13.00
N GLY A 382 0.09 3.10 14.29
CA GLY A 382 -1.01 2.54 15.07
C GLY A 382 -1.58 1.20 14.60
N MET A 383 -2.78 0.85 15.09
CA MET A 383 -3.48 -0.38 14.70
C MET A 383 -4.08 -0.20 13.29
N ARG A 384 -3.47 -0.86 12.30
CA ARG A 384 -4.14 -1.72 11.30
C ARG A 384 -3.39 -1.72 9.98
N ARG A 385 -2.96 -2.92 9.60
CA ARG A 385 -2.77 -3.39 8.23
C ARG A 385 -3.15 -4.87 8.20
N SER A 386 -3.97 -5.26 7.23
CA SER A 386 -4.30 -6.67 6.98
C SER A 386 -3.29 -7.27 6.00
N ARG A 387 -3.00 -8.55 6.17
CA ARG A 387 -2.11 -9.32 5.30
C ARG A 387 -2.75 -9.56 3.92
N LEU A 388 -1.92 -9.71 2.89
CA LEU A 388 -2.38 -10.04 1.53
C LEU A 388 -2.93 -11.47 1.51
N GLU A 389 -2.17 -12.39 2.10
CA GLU A 389 -2.56 -13.79 2.31
C GLU A 389 -2.73 -14.07 3.81
N LYS A 390 -3.79 -14.80 4.17
CA LYS A 390 -4.06 -15.18 5.57
C LYS A 390 -3.24 -16.40 6.00
N ASP A 391 -2.79 -17.22 5.06
CA ASP A 391 -2.25 -18.55 5.34
C ASP A 391 -0.72 -18.62 5.19
N LYS A 392 -0.10 -17.59 4.60
CA LYS A 392 1.34 -17.48 4.42
C LYS A 392 1.86 -16.08 4.73
N PHE A 393 3.07 -16.01 5.25
CA PHE A 393 3.79 -14.76 5.44
C PHE A 393 4.68 -14.45 4.22
N ILE A 394 4.52 -13.25 3.68
CA ILE A 394 5.29 -12.73 2.54
C ILE A 394 6.20 -11.62 3.07
N ILE A 395 7.47 -11.57 2.63
CA ILE A 395 8.37 -10.48 3.04
C ILE A 395 7.79 -9.13 2.57
N GLY A 396 7.79 -8.15 3.47
CA GLY A 396 7.21 -6.84 3.24
C GLY A 396 5.74 -6.75 3.62
N ASP A 397 5.04 -7.86 3.88
CA ASP A 397 3.66 -7.80 4.38
C ASP A 397 3.60 -7.22 5.79
N THR A 398 2.43 -6.69 6.14
CA THR A 398 2.25 -5.96 7.39
C THR A 398 1.05 -6.48 8.17
N LEU A 399 1.22 -6.51 9.48
CA LEU A 399 0.26 -6.98 10.46
C LEU A 399 0.19 -5.95 11.59
N ASP A 400 -0.89 -5.17 11.63
CA ASP A 400 -1.00 -3.98 12.48
C ASP A 400 0.14 -2.98 12.21
N TRP A 401 1.04 -2.76 13.18
CA TRP A 401 2.26 -1.95 13.04
C TRP A 401 3.51 -2.80 12.81
N TRP A 402 3.37 -4.12 12.67
CA TRP A 402 4.48 -5.00 12.39
C TRP A 402 4.65 -5.20 10.89
N ARG A 403 5.89 -5.31 10.43
CA ARG A 403 6.24 -5.70 9.08
C ARG A 403 7.04 -7.00 9.09
N ILE A 404 6.70 -7.92 8.21
CA ILE A 404 7.49 -9.14 8.01
C ILE A 404 8.76 -8.75 7.26
N ILE A 405 9.91 -8.95 7.91
CA ILE A 405 11.23 -8.66 7.33
C ILE A 405 11.98 -9.92 6.93
N ASP A 406 11.62 -11.05 7.51
CA ASP A 406 12.22 -12.35 7.21
C ASP A 406 11.19 -13.46 7.43
N THR A 407 11.27 -14.49 6.60
CA THR A 407 10.44 -15.69 6.71
C THR A 407 11.15 -16.86 6.05
N ALA A 408 11.08 -18.00 6.71
CA ALA A 408 11.45 -19.29 6.13
C ALA A 408 10.18 -20.13 6.08
N GLU A 409 9.84 -20.62 4.87
CA GLU A 409 8.59 -21.35 4.66
C GLU A 409 8.43 -22.47 5.68
N ASN A 410 7.31 -22.44 6.41
CA ASN A 410 6.94 -23.40 7.44
C ASN A 410 7.90 -23.52 8.64
N ARG A 411 8.81 -22.57 8.86
CA ARG A 411 9.76 -22.62 9.97
C ARG A 411 9.87 -21.35 10.78
N MET A 412 9.81 -20.18 10.15
CA MET A 412 10.19 -18.95 10.84
C MET A 412 9.52 -17.74 10.24
N VAL A 413 9.18 -16.77 11.09
CA VAL A 413 8.77 -15.43 10.69
C VAL A 413 9.36 -14.41 11.66
N THR A 414 9.91 -13.32 11.11
CA THR A 414 10.39 -12.18 11.89
C THR A 414 9.61 -10.93 11.54
N PHE A 415 8.99 -10.34 12.55
CA PHE A 415 8.30 -9.08 12.50
C PHE A 415 9.19 -7.95 12.99
N LEU A 416 9.18 -6.81 12.30
CA LEU A 416 9.80 -5.55 12.70
C LEU A 416 8.71 -4.54 13.05
N ALA A 417 8.84 -3.85 14.18
CA ALA A 417 7.90 -2.84 14.62
C ALA A 417 8.10 -1.52 13.85
N GLU A 418 7.04 -0.99 13.23
CA GLU A 418 7.02 0.33 12.57
C GLU A 418 6.46 1.45 13.47
N MET A 419 6.06 1.09 14.69
CA MET A 419 5.61 2.06 15.69
C MET A 419 6.76 2.99 16.12
N LYS A 420 6.42 4.18 16.60
CA LYS A 420 7.42 5.08 17.17
C LYS A 420 7.94 4.53 18.48
N LEU A 421 9.25 4.32 18.52
CA LEU A 421 10.01 3.74 19.63
C LEU A 421 11.34 4.47 19.78
N PRO A 422 11.93 4.53 20.99
CA PRO A 422 13.29 5.04 21.22
C PRO A 422 14.38 4.00 20.82
N GLY A 423 14.14 3.28 19.74
CA GLY A 423 14.91 2.12 19.29
C GLY A 423 14.09 1.29 18.29
N GLU A 424 14.58 0.11 17.96
CA GLU A 424 13.95 -0.81 17.01
C GLU A 424 13.51 -2.08 17.74
N ALA A 425 12.33 -2.61 17.42
CA ALA A 425 11.81 -3.83 18.06
C ALA A 425 11.51 -4.90 17.02
N THR A 426 11.89 -6.13 17.32
CA THR A 426 11.52 -7.30 16.54
C THR A 426 10.76 -8.31 17.38
N LEU A 427 9.89 -9.08 16.72
CA LEU A 427 9.20 -10.23 17.27
C LEU A 427 9.39 -11.40 16.31
N LYS A 428 10.14 -12.41 16.74
CA LYS A 428 10.45 -13.60 15.95
C LYS A 428 9.70 -14.81 16.48
N PHE A 429 9.13 -15.59 15.59
CA PHE A 429 8.65 -16.93 15.86
C PHE A 429 9.44 -17.95 15.06
N GLU A 430 9.81 -19.05 15.70
CA GLU A 430 10.57 -20.12 15.06
C GLU A 430 10.06 -21.48 15.54
N VAL A 431 10.01 -22.43 14.63
CA VAL A 431 9.52 -23.79 14.86
C VAL A 431 10.67 -24.75 14.64
N GLU A 432 11.02 -25.49 15.68
CA GLU A 432 12.11 -26.45 15.71
C GLU A 432 11.55 -27.85 15.95
N THR A 433 11.69 -28.75 14.96
CA THR A 433 11.26 -30.15 15.10
C THR A 433 12.22 -30.91 16.02
N ARG A 434 11.65 -31.62 17.01
CA ARG A 434 12.36 -32.56 17.88
C ARG A 434 11.86 -33.98 17.60
N PRO A 435 12.54 -35.03 18.11
CA PRO A 435 12.18 -36.41 17.79
C PRO A 435 10.73 -36.80 18.10
N THR A 436 10.11 -36.22 19.12
CA THR A 436 8.77 -36.58 19.60
C THR A 436 7.82 -35.38 19.75
N THR A 437 8.31 -34.16 19.57
CA THR A 437 7.54 -32.92 19.74
C THR A 437 8.06 -31.84 18.80
N THR A 438 7.33 -30.75 18.67
CA THR A 438 7.81 -29.55 18.00
C THR A 438 7.91 -28.41 19.01
N ARG A 439 9.04 -27.72 19.04
CA ARG A 439 9.24 -26.55 19.90
C ARG A 439 8.92 -25.28 19.13
N ILE A 440 8.03 -24.46 19.69
CA ILE A 440 7.74 -23.12 19.18
C ILE A 440 8.48 -22.11 20.04
N TRP A 441 9.37 -21.35 19.43
CA TRP A 441 10.10 -20.23 20.02
C TRP A 441 9.39 -18.91 19.72
N GLN A 442 9.39 -18.02 20.70
CA GLN A 442 8.93 -16.65 20.59
C GLN A 442 9.96 -15.73 21.22
N THR A 443 10.61 -14.90 20.41
CA THR A 443 11.68 -14.00 20.82
C THR A 443 11.29 -12.57 20.50
N ALA A 444 11.11 -11.76 21.54
CA ALA A 444 10.99 -10.31 21.40
C ALA A 444 12.37 -9.68 21.64
N SER A 445 12.89 -8.95 20.66
CA SER A 445 14.18 -8.27 20.77
C SER A 445 14.01 -6.75 20.63
N PHE A 446 14.78 -5.97 21.38
CA PHE A 446 14.79 -4.51 21.31
C PHE A 446 16.22 -4.00 21.19
N TYR A 447 16.43 -3.08 20.25
CA TYR A 447 17.72 -2.56 19.86
C TYR A 447 17.73 -1.05 20.08
N SER A 448 18.71 -0.52 20.81
CA SER A 448 18.78 0.92 21.05
C SER A 448 20.21 1.42 21.23
N ASN A 449 20.41 2.68 20.84
CA ASN A 449 21.64 3.46 21.06
C ASN A 449 21.47 4.50 22.17
N SER A 450 20.29 4.62 22.77
CA SER A 450 19.95 5.68 23.72
C SER A 450 19.64 5.15 25.12
N PHE A 451 19.92 6.00 26.11
CA PHE A 451 19.49 5.76 27.49
C PHE A 451 17.95 5.71 27.62
N THR A 452 17.22 6.48 26.80
CA THR A 452 15.75 6.43 26.76
C THR A 452 15.23 5.09 26.27
N GLY A 453 15.94 4.42 25.37
CA GLY A 453 15.61 3.05 24.95
C GLY A 453 15.84 2.03 26.05
N TYR A 454 16.91 2.18 26.83
CA TYR A 454 17.15 1.35 28.02
C TYR A 454 15.97 1.46 29.00
N LEU A 455 15.62 2.68 29.42
CA LEU A 455 14.49 2.90 30.33
C LEU A 455 13.18 2.37 29.77
N TYR A 456 12.95 2.55 28.47
CA TYR A 456 11.76 2.05 27.78
C TYR A 456 11.64 0.53 27.91
N TRP A 457 12.69 -0.23 27.59
CA TRP A 457 12.67 -1.69 27.69
C TRP A 457 12.36 -2.18 29.10
N TYR A 458 13.09 -1.67 30.10
CA TYR A 458 12.92 -2.11 31.49
C TYR A 458 11.56 -1.72 32.08
N SER A 459 11.00 -0.57 31.69
CA SER A 459 9.66 -0.16 32.12
C SER A 459 8.55 -1.10 31.65
N LEU A 460 8.77 -1.82 30.53
CA LEU A 460 7.79 -2.71 29.94
C LEU A 460 7.97 -4.19 30.30
N LEU A 461 9.03 -4.56 31.03
CA LEU A 461 9.29 -5.96 31.40
C LEU A 461 8.10 -6.68 32.08
N PRO A 462 7.38 -6.07 33.05
CA PRO A 462 6.21 -6.72 33.64
C PRO A 462 5.09 -6.97 32.62
N LEU A 463 4.90 -6.02 31.69
CA LEU A 463 3.91 -6.12 30.64
C LEU A 463 4.30 -7.18 29.60
N HIS A 464 5.56 -7.22 29.18
CA HIS A 464 6.12 -8.27 28.34
C HIS A 464 5.95 -9.63 29.00
N ALA A 465 6.24 -9.73 30.30
CA ALA A 465 6.03 -10.94 31.09
C ALA A 465 4.60 -11.47 31.02
N PHE A 466 3.62 -10.59 31.09
CA PHE A 466 2.21 -10.96 30.97
C PHE A 466 1.81 -11.30 29.52
N ILE A 467 2.04 -10.38 28.57
CA ILE A 467 1.59 -10.50 27.18
C ILE A 467 2.25 -11.68 26.48
N PHE A 468 3.58 -11.78 26.52
CA PHE A 468 4.32 -12.79 25.77
C PHE A 468 4.15 -14.19 26.36
N LYS A 469 3.85 -14.33 27.66
CA LYS A 469 3.52 -15.62 28.29
C LYS A 469 2.15 -16.11 27.82
N GLY A 470 1.17 -15.21 27.81
CA GLY A 470 -0.18 -15.55 27.37
C GLY A 470 -0.25 -15.84 25.88
N MET A 471 0.51 -15.09 25.07
CA MET A 471 0.58 -15.28 23.62
C MET A 471 1.12 -16.66 23.24
N ILE A 472 2.31 -17.05 23.73
CA ILE A 472 2.91 -18.36 23.40
C ILE A 472 2.05 -19.53 23.86
N ARG A 473 1.37 -19.40 25.00
CA ARG A 473 0.41 -20.40 25.50
C ARG A 473 -0.83 -20.52 24.61
N SER A 474 -1.36 -19.38 24.15
CA SER A 474 -2.55 -19.36 23.28
C SER A 474 -2.24 -19.90 21.89
N ILE A 475 -1.02 -19.64 21.38
CA ILE A 475 -0.51 -20.25 20.15
C ILE A 475 -0.45 -21.77 20.32
N GLY A 476 0.20 -22.27 21.39
CA GLY A 476 0.28 -23.70 21.66
C GLY A 476 -1.10 -24.37 21.79
N ALA A 477 -2.04 -23.75 22.51
CA ALA A 477 -3.41 -24.27 22.63
C ALA A 477 -4.15 -24.38 21.28
N LYS A 478 -3.90 -23.47 20.35
CA LYS A 478 -4.49 -23.53 19.01
C LYS A 478 -3.94 -24.66 18.15
N VAL A 479 -2.67 -25.06 18.35
CA VAL A 479 -2.10 -26.22 17.65
C VAL A 479 -2.95 -27.47 17.95
N PHE A 480 -3.30 -27.69 19.22
CA PHE A 480 -4.11 -28.85 19.64
C PHE A 480 -5.57 -28.82 19.16
N ASN A 481 -6.15 -27.63 18.92
CA ASN A 481 -7.53 -27.49 18.45
C ASN A 481 -7.67 -27.49 16.93
N SER A 482 -6.56 -27.52 16.20
CA SER A 482 -6.54 -27.51 14.72
C SER A 482 -6.23 -28.88 14.10
N THR A 483 -5.92 -29.88 14.91
CA THR A 483 -6.01 -31.29 14.55
C THR A 483 -7.48 -31.66 14.40
N PRO A 484 -7.94 -32.11 13.23
CA PRO A 484 -9.23 -32.77 13.14
C PRO A 484 -9.17 -33.97 14.08
N SER A 485 -10.19 -34.15 14.92
CA SER A 485 -10.43 -35.43 15.58
C SER A 485 -10.60 -36.47 14.48
N THR A 486 -9.53 -37.21 14.18
CA THR A 486 -9.66 -38.51 13.53
C THR A 486 -10.38 -39.40 14.53
N ASP A 487 -11.56 -39.87 14.14
CA ASP A 487 -12.41 -40.80 14.88
C ASP A 487 -11.65 -41.94 15.57
#